data_AF-A0A4R4Z9X7-F1
#
_entry.id   AF-A0A4R4Z9X7-F1
#
_cell.length_a   1.000
_cell.length_b   1.000
_cell.length_c   1.000
_cell.angle_alpha   90.00
_cell.angle_beta   90.00
_cell.angle_gamma   90.00
#
_symmetry.space_group_name_H-M   'P 1'
#
loop_
_entity.id
_entity.type
_entity.pdbx_description
1 polymer ?
#
loop_
_entity_poly.entity_id
_entity_poly.type
_entity_poly.pdbx_seq_one_letter_code
_entity_poly.pdbx_strand_id
1 'polypeptide(L)'
;MTNATTRQRKRPKDPLNHEPVAVTYAREMAGLSMTALAQRLGKSVSLISEIESGTRNATPEMLRLLATALNCPLVVLQRKREPE
;
A
#
# COMPACT_ATOMS: atom_id res chain seq x y z
N MET A 1 28.96 -15.21 -7.26
CA MET A 1 28.04 -15.93 -6.36
C MET A 1 27.09 -14.94 -5.71
N THR A 2 25.83 -14.88 -6.17
CA THR A 2 24.63 -14.54 -5.40
C THR A 2 23.42 -14.78 -6.32
N ASN A 3 22.79 -15.95 -6.22
CA ASN A 3 21.53 -16.21 -6.91
C ASN A 3 20.44 -15.34 -6.28
N ALA A 4 20.02 -14.29 -6.97
CA ALA A 4 18.80 -13.56 -6.63
C ALA A 4 17.61 -14.46 -6.96
N THR A 5 17.19 -15.26 -5.98
CA THR A 5 15.95 -16.05 -6.09
C THR A 5 14.77 -15.09 -6.18
N THR A 6 14.31 -14.79 -7.39
CA THR A 6 13.06 -14.08 -7.65
C THR A 6 11.92 -14.97 -7.13
N ARG A 7 11.55 -14.75 -5.86
CA ARG A 7 10.38 -15.38 -5.26
C ARG A 7 9.17 -14.89 -6.07
N GLN A 8 8.62 -15.73 -6.95
CA GLN A 8 7.40 -15.44 -7.69
C GLN A 8 6.26 -15.32 -6.66
N ARG A 9 6.02 -14.10 -6.16
CA ARG A 9 4.96 -13.85 -5.19
C ARG A 9 3.62 -14.04 -5.90
N LYS A 10 2.68 -14.75 -5.26
CA LYS A 10 1.32 -14.95 -5.80
C LYS A 10 0.74 -13.58 -6.15
N ARG A 11 0.23 -13.43 -7.37
CA ARG A 11 -0.48 -12.20 -7.77
C ARG A 11 -1.62 -11.96 -6.77
N PRO A 12 -1.78 -10.74 -6.25
CA PRO A 12 -2.83 -10.44 -5.29
C PRO A 12 -4.21 -10.60 -5.94
N LYS A 13 -5.23 -10.80 -5.09
CA LYS A 13 -6.62 -10.91 -5.54
C LYS A 13 -7.04 -9.64 -6.28
N ASP A 14 -7.65 -9.81 -7.44
CA ASP A 14 -8.37 -8.76 -8.15
C ASP A 14 -9.87 -8.86 -7.77
N PRO A 15 -10.52 -7.80 -7.28
CA PRO A 15 -9.95 -6.49 -7.00
C PRO A 15 -9.15 -6.38 -5.69
N LEU A 16 -8.12 -5.53 -5.71
CA LEU A 16 -7.44 -5.04 -4.50
C LEU A 16 -8.44 -4.26 -3.64
N ASN A 17 -8.23 -4.23 -2.33
CA ASN A 17 -9.03 -3.40 -1.42
C ASN A 17 -8.69 -1.92 -1.55
N HIS A 18 -7.51 -1.60 -2.06
CA HIS A 18 -6.98 -0.25 -2.18
C HIS A 18 -6.69 0.12 -3.63
N GLU A 19 -6.64 1.42 -3.89
CA GLU A 19 -6.17 1.99 -5.15
C GLU A 19 -4.67 2.33 -5.01
N PRO A 20 -3.74 1.58 -5.64
CA PRO A 20 -2.30 1.76 -5.43
C PRO A 20 -1.82 3.18 -5.71
N VAL A 21 -2.32 3.81 -6.79
CA VAL A 21 -1.96 5.17 -7.16
C VAL A 21 -2.43 6.18 -6.11
N ALA A 22 -3.60 5.96 -5.51
CA ALA A 22 -4.10 6.83 -4.46
C ALA A 22 -3.27 6.75 -3.17
N VAL A 23 -2.73 5.56 -2.83
CA VAL A 23 -1.80 5.40 -1.70
C VAL A 23 -0.51 6.16 -1.94
N THR A 24 0.08 6.06 -3.13
CA THR A 24 1.28 6.81 -3.53
C THR A 24 1.03 8.32 -3.41
N TYR A 25 -0.06 8.80 -4.00
CA TYR A 25 -0.42 10.22 -3.96
C TYR A 25 -0.61 10.73 -2.53
N ALA A 26 -1.38 10.02 -1.70
CA ALA A 26 -1.61 10.41 -0.31
C ALA A 26 -0.30 10.45 0.51
N ARG A 27 0.63 9.52 0.26
CA ARG A 27 1.95 9.54 0.89
C ARG A 27 2.76 10.78 0.51
N GLU A 28 2.77 11.12 -0.78
CA GLU A 28 3.51 12.28 -1.28
C GLU A 28 2.91 13.60 -0.77
N MET A 29 1.58 13.71 -0.73
CA MET A 29 0.89 14.85 -0.13
C MET A 29 1.13 14.98 1.37
N ALA A 30 1.39 13.87 2.07
CA ALA A 30 1.81 13.88 3.46
C ALA A 30 3.31 14.21 3.65
N GLY A 31 4.07 14.44 2.57
CA GLY A 31 5.49 14.76 2.61
C GLY A 31 6.38 13.60 3.07
N LEU A 32 5.92 12.36 2.95
CA LEU A 32 6.63 11.18 3.45
C LEU A 32 7.32 10.42 2.33
N SER A 33 8.56 9.99 2.58
CA SER A 33 9.17 8.91 1.79
C SER A 33 8.56 7.56 2.18
N MET A 34 8.71 6.54 1.32
CA MET A 34 8.25 5.18 1.65
C MET A 34 8.93 4.64 2.91
N THR A 35 10.21 4.99 3.12
CA THR A 35 10.97 4.64 4.32
C THR A 35 10.40 5.32 5.57
N ALA A 36 10.09 6.61 5.48
CA ALA A 36 9.50 7.35 6.60
C ALA A 36 8.11 6.81 6.97
N LEU A 37 7.28 6.50 5.96
CA LEU A 37 5.97 5.87 6.18
C LEU A 37 6.12 4.47 6.81
N ALA A 38 7.04 3.66 6.31
CA ALA A 38 7.30 2.33 6.85
C ALA A 38 7.74 2.39 8.31
N GLN A 39 8.67 3.29 8.65
CA GLN A 39 9.12 3.53 10.03
C GLN A 39 7.96 3.99 10.93
N ARG A 40 7.16 4.95 10.47
CA ARG A 40 5.98 5.46 11.20
C ARG A 40 4.95 4.37 11.50
N LEU A 41 4.82 3.38 10.62
CA LEU A 41 3.89 2.27 10.77
C LEU A 41 4.49 1.03 11.45
N GLY A 42 5.81 1.03 11.76
CA GLY A 42 6.51 -0.16 12.23
C GLY A 42 6.48 -1.31 11.22
N LYS A 43 6.56 -1.00 9.91
CA LYS A 43 6.51 -1.95 8.80
C LYS A 43 7.81 -1.90 7.97
N SER A 44 7.97 -2.87 7.07
CA SER A 44 9.08 -2.87 6.12
C SER A 44 8.80 -1.93 4.93
N VAL A 45 9.85 -1.31 4.39
CA VAL A 45 9.76 -0.50 3.16
C VAL A 45 9.25 -1.35 1.98
N SER A 46 9.65 -2.63 1.92
CA SER A 46 9.15 -3.57 0.92
C SER A 46 7.62 -3.73 0.99
N LEU A 47 7.01 -3.77 2.18
CA LEU A 47 5.55 -3.85 2.30
C LEU A 47 4.88 -2.60 1.69
N ILE A 48 5.40 -1.41 1.99
CA ILE A 48 4.88 -0.16 1.43
C ILE A 48 5.00 -0.16 -0.10
N SER A 49 6.15 -0.59 -0.62
CA SER A 49 6.36 -0.71 -2.07
C SER A 49 5.42 -1.70 -2.76
N GLU A 50 5.12 -2.83 -2.13
CA GLU A 50 4.17 -3.78 -2.70
C GLU A 50 2.74 -3.24 -2.70
N ILE A 51 2.37 -2.44 -1.70
CA ILE A 51 1.06 -1.78 -1.64
C ILE A 51 0.96 -0.71 -2.73
N GLU A 52 1.95 0.20 -2.83
CA GLU A 52 1.96 1.28 -3.84
C GLU A 52 2.08 0.76 -5.28
N SER A 53 2.70 -0.39 -5.50
CA SER A 53 2.75 -1.07 -6.81
C SER A 53 1.56 -1.99 -7.08
N GLY A 54 0.68 -2.20 -6.10
CA GLY A 54 -0.45 -3.12 -6.22
C GLY A 54 -0.07 -4.61 -6.32
N THR A 55 1.19 -4.96 -6.06
CA THR A 55 1.66 -6.36 -6.03
C THR A 55 1.30 -7.09 -4.74
N ARG A 56 0.75 -6.37 -3.76
CA ARG A 56 0.14 -6.94 -2.55
C ARG A 56 -1.15 -6.22 -2.18
N ASN A 57 -2.18 -6.99 -1.84
CA ASN A 57 -3.43 -6.43 -1.32
C ASN A 57 -3.25 -5.93 0.12
N ALA A 58 -3.64 -4.67 0.38
CA ALA A 58 -3.72 -4.15 1.74
C ALA A 58 -4.96 -4.71 2.45
N THR A 59 -4.80 -5.21 3.67
CA THR A 59 -5.96 -5.61 4.49
C THR A 59 -6.75 -4.37 4.92
N PRO A 60 -8.04 -4.50 5.28
CA PRO A 60 -8.82 -3.38 5.81
C PRO A 60 -8.17 -2.71 7.03
N GLU A 61 -7.48 -3.48 7.88
CA GLU A 61 -6.71 -2.96 9.01
C GLU A 61 -5.50 -2.14 8.56
N MET A 62 -4.72 -2.65 7.59
CA MET A 62 -3.59 -1.91 7.03
C MET A 62 -4.04 -0.61 6.37
N LEU A 63 -5.21 -0.60 5.70
CA LEU A 63 -5.77 0.63 5.12
C LEU A 63 -6.14 1.67 6.17
N ARG A 64 -6.69 1.27 7.32
CA ARG A 64 -6.96 2.19 8.45
C ARG A 64 -5.67 2.76 9.03
N LEU A 65 -4.63 1.94 9.15
CA LEU A 65 -3.30 2.40 9.59
C LEU A 65 -2.70 3.41 8.60
N LEU A 66 -2.77 3.13 7.30
CA LEU A 66 -2.33 4.05 6.25
C LEU A 66 -3.10 5.36 6.30
N ALA A 67 -4.44 5.33 6.33
CA ALA A 67 -5.28 6.52 6.40
C ALA A 67 -4.92 7.41 7.60
N THR A 68 -4.69 6.80 8.76
CA THR A 68 -4.27 7.50 9.98
C THR A 68 -2.88 8.11 9.83
N ALA A 69 -1.91 7.36 9.32
CA ALA A 69 -0.53 7.84 9.15
C ALA A 69 -0.38 8.91 8.07
N LEU A 70 -1.22 8.86 7.04
CA LEU A 70 -1.26 9.80 5.93
C LEU A 70 -2.20 10.97 6.16
N ASN A 71 -2.90 11.00 7.30
CA ASN A 71 -3.86 12.04 7.66
C ASN A 71 -4.91 12.29 6.55
N CYS A 72 -5.50 11.21 6.03
CA CYS A 72 -6.54 11.29 5.01
C CYS A 72 -7.73 10.37 5.30
N PRO A 73 -8.93 10.66 4.76
CA PRO A 73 -10.07 9.76 4.89
C PRO A 73 -9.80 8.39 4.26
N LEU A 74 -10.26 7.31 4.91
CA LEU A 74 -10.07 5.93 4.44
C LEU A 74 -10.54 5.72 2.98
N VAL A 75 -11.65 6.36 2.60
CA VAL A 75 -12.24 6.26 1.25
C VAL A 75 -11.32 6.74 0.15
N VAL A 76 -10.37 7.64 0.45
CA VAL A 76 -9.37 8.12 -0.51
C VAL A 76 -8.45 6.99 -0.96
N LEU A 77 -8.15 6.04 -0.06
CA LEU A 77 -7.23 4.94 -0.33
C LEU A 77 -7.92 3.71 -0.92
N GLN A 78 -9.23 3.61 -0.80
CA GLN A 78 -9.99 2.43 -1.18
C GLN A 78 -10.19 2.33 -2.69
N ARG A 79 -10.14 1.10 -3.22
CA ARG A 79 -10.60 0.85 -4.58
C ARG A 79 -12.12 1.06 -4.61
N LYS A 80 -12.60 1.91 -5.51
CA LYS A 80 -14.04 2.00 -5.79
C LYS A 80 -14.52 0.68 -6.36
N ARG A 81 -15.65 0.17 -5.84
CA ARG A 81 -16.38 -0.96 -6.42
C ARG A 81 -17.58 -0.36 -7.12
N GLU A 82 -17.71 -0.59 -8.42
CA GLU A 82 -18.96 -0.31 -9.10
C GLU A 82 -20.02 -1.27 -8.52
N PRO A 83 -21.22 -0.78 -8.19
CA PRO A 83 -22.33 -1.68 -7.91
C PRO A 83 -22.59 -2.51 -9.17
N GLU A 84 -22.73 -3.83 -9.01
CA GLU A 84 -23.20 -4.74 -10.06
C GLU A 84 -24.61 -4.36 -10.54
#